data_AF-E9DT46-F1
#
_entry.id   AF-E9DT46-F1
#
_cell.length_a   1.000
_cell.length_b   1.000
_cell.length_c   1.000
_cell.angle_alpha   90.00
_cell.angle_beta   90.00
_cell.angle_gamma   90.00
#
_symmetry.space_group_name_H-M   'P 1'
#
loop_
_entity.id
_entity.type
_entity.pdbx_description
1 polymer ?
#
loop_
_entity_poly.entity_id
_entity_poly.type
_entity_poly.pdbx_seq_one_letter_code
_entity_poly.pdbx_strand_id
1 'polypeptide(L)'
;MGYGVYSTVWLAFDLELKQHVALKILTADSFGQGYDTFELGILRRIRAQNSSNPGATHILGPLDNFEHNGPNGNHVCLVFKAMGPDMSKYRRLFPKLRIPLPLMKVISKQLLLALSYLHDTCRVIHTGQSARVMRKTANMAPSFLSLSPDRDSRYQASEHPDRNFGHQQNVPASTV
;
A
#
# COMPACT_ATOMS: atom_id res chain seq x y z
N MET A 1 -5.24 -2.01 -3.35
CA MET A 1 -5.17 -2.34 -1.92
C MET A 1 -4.75 -3.80 -1.74
N GLY A 2 -4.18 -4.16 -0.60
CA GLY A 2 -3.63 -5.49 -0.34
C GLY A 2 -3.11 -5.65 1.09
N TYR A 3 -2.60 -6.83 1.43
CA TYR A 3 -2.04 -7.15 2.74
C TYR A 3 -0.66 -7.80 2.60
N GLY A 4 0.13 -7.72 3.66
CA GLY A 4 1.38 -8.45 3.85
C GLY A 4 1.41 -9.05 5.25
N VAL A 5 2.51 -9.73 5.59
CA VAL A 5 2.66 -10.43 6.88
C VAL A 5 2.45 -9.49 8.07
N TYR A 6 2.95 -8.26 7.99
CA TYR A 6 2.97 -7.30 9.10
C TYR A 6 2.12 -6.05 8.86
N SER A 7 1.28 -6.02 7.82
CA SER A 7 0.50 -4.82 7.51
C SER A 7 -0.67 -5.08 6.56
N THR A 8 -1.65 -4.18 6.60
CA THR A 8 -2.72 -4.07 5.60
C THR A 8 -2.70 -2.69 4.96
N VAL A 9 -3.06 -2.60 3.68
CA VAL A 9 -3.07 -1.34 2.92
C VAL A 9 -4.47 -1.07 2.38
N TRP A 10 -5.05 0.03 2.85
CA TRP A 10 -6.37 0.51 2.51
C TRP A 10 -6.28 1.75 1.60
N LEU A 11 -7.33 1.96 0.81
CA LEU A 11 -7.58 3.18 0.07
C LEU A 11 -8.47 3.99 0.99
N ALA A 12 -7.99 5.15 1.39
CA ALA A 12 -8.74 6.09 2.20
C ALA A 12 -8.92 7.39 1.42
N PHE A 13 -9.90 8.17 1.84
CA PHE A 13 -10.11 9.52 1.33
C PHE A 13 -9.68 10.51 2.41
N ASP A 14 -8.65 11.29 2.13
CA ASP A 14 -8.18 12.37 2.98
C ASP A 14 -9.20 13.52 2.93
N LEU A 15 -9.82 13.81 4.09
CA LEU A 15 -10.87 14.81 4.20
C LEU A 15 -10.35 16.24 4.19
N GLU A 16 -9.09 16.47 4.54
CA GLU A 16 -8.46 17.78 4.58
C GLU A 16 -7.93 18.14 3.19
N LEU A 17 -7.13 17.24 2.61
CA LEU A 17 -6.53 17.44 1.29
C LEU A 17 -7.46 17.06 0.13
N LYS A 18 -8.67 16.54 0.43
CA LYS A 18 -9.71 16.14 -0.54
C LYS A 18 -9.17 15.22 -1.64
N GLN A 19 -8.36 14.22 -1.26
CA GLN A 19 -7.73 13.30 -2.21
C GLN A 19 -7.69 11.85 -1.71
N HIS A 20 -7.59 10.91 -2.65
CA HIS A 20 -7.38 9.51 -2.31
C HIS A 20 -5.93 9.24 -1.88
N VAL A 21 -5.77 8.49 -0.79
CA VAL A 21 -4.48 8.08 -0.22
C VAL A 21 -4.45 6.57 -0.01
N ALA A 22 -3.25 6.01 0.04
CA ALA A 22 -3.03 4.64 0.47
C ALA A 22 -2.60 4.64 1.95
N LEU A 23 -3.44 4.10 2.83
CA LEU A 23 -3.20 3.98 4.26
C LEU A 23 -2.65 2.58 4.56
N LYS A 24 -1.38 2.49 4.92
CA LYS A 24 -0.74 1.25 5.35
C LYS A 24 -0.73 1.19 6.88
N ILE A 25 -1.45 0.23 7.44
CA ILE A 25 -1.59 0.01 8.88
C ILE A 25 -0.71 -1.19 9.25
N LEU A 26 0.28 -0.98 10.11
CA LEU A 26 1.16 -2.04 10.60
C LEU A 26 0.49 -2.80 11.76
N THR A 27 0.89 -4.05 11.98
CA THR A 27 0.44 -4.80 13.18
C THR A 27 1.01 -4.17 14.45
N ALA A 28 0.33 -4.32 15.58
CA ALA A 28 0.71 -3.64 16.82
C ALA A 28 2.05 -4.16 17.40
N ASP A 29 2.40 -5.41 17.12
CA ASP A 29 3.66 -6.05 17.50
C ASP A 29 4.85 -5.64 16.61
N SER A 30 4.60 -4.86 15.55
CA SER A 30 5.64 -4.38 14.63
C SER A 30 6.42 -3.16 15.16
N PHE A 31 6.01 -2.54 16.27
CA PHE A 31 6.61 -1.28 16.73
C PHE A 31 6.65 -1.18 18.26
N GLY A 32 7.70 -0.55 18.82
CA GLY A 32 7.78 -0.20 20.25
C GLY A 32 8.27 -1.31 21.20
N GLN A 33 8.74 -2.44 20.68
CA GLN A 33 9.26 -3.59 21.47
C GLN A 33 10.77 -3.78 21.34
N GLY A 34 11.53 -2.74 20.97
CA GLY A 34 12.99 -2.84 20.72
C GLY A 34 13.36 -3.43 19.35
N TYR A 35 12.37 -3.85 18.57
CA TYR A 35 12.47 -4.32 17.18
C TYR A 35 11.64 -3.44 16.25
N ASP A 36 11.77 -2.11 16.38
CA ASP A 36 11.04 -1.17 15.51
C ASP A 36 11.25 -1.56 14.04
N THR A 37 10.14 -1.67 13.28
CA THR A 37 10.28 -1.99 11.86
C THR A 37 11.27 -1.02 11.20
N PHE A 38 12.30 -1.62 10.61
CA PHE A 38 13.32 -0.91 9.85
C PHE A 38 12.70 -0.04 8.73
N GLU A 39 11.46 -0.36 8.31
CA GLU A 39 10.71 0.37 7.31
C GLU A 39 10.52 1.86 7.63
N LEU A 40 10.03 2.23 8.82
CA LEU A 40 9.82 3.65 9.15
C LEU A 40 11.16 4.40 9.22
N GLY A 41 12.21 3.76 9.76
CA GLY A 41 13.56 4.30 9.79
C GLY A 41 14.12 4.55 8.39
N ILE A 42 13.97 3.59 7.47
CA ILE A 42 14.35 3.76 6.06
C ILE A 42 13.59 4.92 5.42
N LEU A 43 12.25 4.95 5.58
CA LEU A 43 11.42 5.98 4.95
C LEU A 43 11.77 7.38 5.45
N ARG A 44 12.01 7.54 6.76
CA ARG A 44 12.51 8.79 7.37
C ARG A 44 13.87 9.16 6.81
N ARG A 45 14.80 8.21 6.68
CA ARG A 45 16.13 8.45 6.13
C ARG A 45 16.09 8.93 4.68
N ILE A 46 15.26 8.30 3.84
CA ILE A 46 15.05 8.71 2.45
C ILE A 46 14.44 10.11 2.39
N ARG A 47 13.43 10.41 3.24
CA ARG A 47 12.76 11.72 3.29
C ARG A 47 13.69 12.84 3.79
N ALA A 48 14.61 12.53 4.70
CA ALA A 48 15.56 13.50 5.24
C ALA A 48 16.63 13.93 4.22
N GLN A 49 16.78 13.22 3.10
CA GLN A 49 17.71 13.64 2.05
C GLN A 49 17.10 14.81 1.25
N ASN A 50 17.52 16.03 1.57
CA ASN A 50 17.23 17.20 0.74
C ASN A 50 18.13 17.17 -0.50
N SER A 51 17.69 16.46 -1.53
CA SER A 51 18.44 16.26 -2.77
C SER A 51 17.66 16.76 -3.97
N SER A 52 18.34 17.47 -4.87
CA SER A 52 17.86 17.80 -6.21
C SER A 52 18.02 16.64 -7.20
N ASN A 53 18.44 15.45 -6.73
CA ASN A 53 18.63 14.28 -7.58
C ASN A 53 17.28 13.89 -8.24
N PRO A 54 17.22 13.79 -9.58
CA PRO A 54 15.98 13.47 -10.30
C PRO A 54 15.39 12.12 -9.90
N GLY A 55 16.21 11.18 -9.44
CA GLY A 55 15.78 9.88 -8.91
C GLY A 55 14.89 9.96 -7.68
N ALA A 56 15.00 11.01 -6.87
CA ALA A 56 14.13 11.21 -5.70
C ALA A 56 12.64 11.26 -6.08
N THR A 57 12.33 11.84 -7.25
CA THR A 57 10.95 11.93 -7.75
C THR A 57 10.34 10.58 -8.13
N HIS A 58 11.16 9.53 -8.24
CA HIS A 58 10.75 8.17 -8.57
C HIS A 58 10.68 7.25 -7.33
N ILE A 59 10.91 7.78 -6.13
CA ILE A 59 10.68 7.08 -4.87
C ILE A 59 9.31 7.46 -4.28
N LEU A 60 8.58 6.46 -3.78
CA LEU A 60 7.34 6.68 -3.05
C LEU A 60 7.68 6.84 -1.55
N GLY A 61 7.65 8.08 -1.06
CA GLY A 61 7.76 8.37 0.37
C GLY A 61 6.38 8.50 1.05
N PRO A 62 6.32 8.34 2.39
CA PRO A 62 5.10 8.63 3.13
C PRO A 62 4.82 10.13 3.09
N LEU A 63 3.55 10.47 2.88
CA LEU A 63 3.00 11.81 3.05
C LEU A 63 2.98 12.17 4.53
N ASP A 64 2.48 11.23 5.34
CA ASP A 64 2.32 11.39 6.78
C ASP A 64 2.43 10.04 7.53
N ASN A 65 2.53 10.10 8.85
CA ASN A 65 2.52 8.95 9.75
C ASN A 65 1.87 9.32 11.08
N PHE A 66 1.06 8.42 11.64
CA PHE A 66 0.42 8.59 12.93
C PHE A 66 0.25 7.25 13.64
N GLU A 67 -0.14 7.29 14.91
CA GLU A 67 -0.41 6.11 15.73
C GLU A 67 -1.92 5.98 15.97
N HIS A 68 -2.41 4.75 15.92
CA HIS A 68 -3.81 4.42 16.15
C HIS A 68 -3.94 3.35 17.24
N ASN A 69 -4.54 3.73 18.36
CA ASN A 69 -4.88 2.79 19.43
C ASN A 69 -6.11 1.97 19.04
N GLY A 70 -5.87 0.71 18.70
CA GLY A 70 -6.90 -0.27 18.37
C GLY A 70 -7.09 -1.30 19.47
N PRO A 71 -8.05 -2.23 19.31
CA PRO A 71 -8.30 -3.29 20.28
C PRO A 71 -7.12 -4.25 20.48
N ASN A 72 -6.20 -4.34 19.51
CA ASN A 72 -5.03 -5.21 19.56
C ASN A 72 -3.74 -4.47 19.97
N GLY A 73 -3.85 -3.24 20.46
CA GLY A 73 -2.71 -2.40 20.82
C GLY A 73 -2.56 -1.19 19.88
N ASN A 74 -1.37 -0.60 19.94
CA ASN A 74 -1.08 0.61 19.19
C ASN A 74 -0.50 0.28 17.80
N HIS A 75 -1.08 0.86 16.75
CA HIS A 75 -0.74 0.59 15.37
C HIS A 75 -0.11 1.81 14.71
N VAL A 76 1.09 1.66 14.15
CA VAL A 76 1.68 2.69 13.28
C VAL A 76 0.98 2.68 11.92
N CYS A 77 0.47 3.84 11.54
CA CYS A 77 -0.21 4.09 10.28
C CYS A 77 0.66 4.98 9.40
N LEU A 78 0.93 4.54 8.16
CA LEU A 78 1.69 5.27 7.16
C LEU A 78 0.76 5.69 6.02
N VAL A 79 0.77 6.97 5.69
CA VAL A 79 -0.04 7.54 4.62
C VAL A 79 0.83 7.73 3.39
N PHE A 80 0.41 7.18 2.25
CA PHE A 80 1.10 7.33 0.97
C PHE A 80 0.16 7.92 -0.08
N LYS A 81 0.74 8.49 -1.13
CA LYS A 81 -0.02 8.80 -2.35
C LYS A 81 -0.68 7.52 -2.87
N ALA A 82 -1.95 7.57 -3.25
CA ALA A 82 -2.59 6.45 -3.93
C ALA A 82 -1.92 6.22 -5.30
N MET A 83 -1.47 4.98 -5.53
CA MET A 83 -0.75 4.60 -6.73
C MET A 83 -1.55 3.60 -7.58
N GLY A 84 -1.18 3.48 -8.85
CA GLY A 84 -1.78 2.51 -9.76
C GLY A 84 -1.36 1.08 -9.45
N PRO A 85 -1.79 0.11 -10.29
CA PRO A 85 -1.36 -1.28 -10.16
C PRO A 85 0.16 -1.43 -10.22
N ASP A 86 0.65 -2.49 -9.58
CA ASP A 86 2.02 -2.99 -9.78
C ASP A 86 2.22 -3.50 -11.22
N MET A 87 3.48 -3.77 -11.59
CA MET A 87 3.83 -4.21 -12.95
C MET A 87 3.16 -5.53 -13.36
N SER A 88 2.91 -6.44 -12.41
CA SER A 88 2.27 -7.74 -12.64
C SER A 88 0.80 -7.60 -13.03
N LYS A 89 0.09 -6.63 -12.45
CA LYS A 89 -1.26 -6.25 -12.85
C LYS A 89 -1.26 -5.33 -14.07
N TYR A 90 -0.32 -4.41 -14.16
CA TYR A 90 -0.21 -3.46 -15.26
C TYR A 90 -0.01 -4.14 -16.62
N ARG A 91 0.80 -5.22 -16.68
CA ARG A 91 0.99 -5.97 -17.92
C ARG A 91 -0.29 -6.62 -18.46
N ARG A 92 -1.32 -6.83 -17.62
CA ARG A 92 -2.61 -7.41 -18.02
C ARG A 92 -3.40 -6.49 -18.95
N LEU A 93 -3.05 -5.20 -19.00
CA LEU A 93 -3.65 -4.23 -19.91
C LEU A 93 -3.18 -4.38 -21.37
N PHE A 94 -2.17 -5.22 -21.63
CA PHE A 94 -1.58 -5.37 -22.95
C PHE A 94 -1.78 -6.78 -23.51
N PRO A 95 -1.96 -6.92 -24.84
CA PRO A 95 -2.04 -8.22 -25.49
C PRO A 95 -0.86 -9.12 -25.11
N LYS A 96 -1.13 -10.41 -24.89
CA LYS A 96 -0.12 -11.43 -24.53
C LYS A 96 0.66 -11.09 -23.25
N LEU A 97 0.14 -10.21 -22.39
CA LEU A 97 0.78 -9.75 -21.16
C LEU A 97 2.15 -9.08 -21.38
N ARG A 98 2.34 -8.43 -22.55
CA ARG A 98 3.59 -7.79 -22.96
C ARG A 98 3.45 -6.28 -23.04
N ILE A 99 4.17 -5.58 -22.18
CA ILE A 99 4.26 -4.12 -22.19
C ILE A 99 5.09 -3.69 -23.41
N PRO A 100 4.61 -2.72 -24.22
CA PRO A 100 5.34 -2.21 -25.38
C PRO A 100 6.75 -1.73 -25.02
N LEU A 101 7.73 -2.03 -25.87
CA LEU A 101 9.13 -1.69 -25.65
C LEU A 101 9.37 -0.18 -25.35
N PRO A 102 8.73 0.78 -26.05
CA PRO A 102 8.91 2.20 -25.74
C PRO A 102 8.54 2.54 -24.30
N LEU A 103 7.46 1.95 -23.79
CA LEU A 103 6.99 2.16 -22.43
C LEU A 103 7.90 1.48 -21.40
N MET A 104 8.38 0.27 -21.72
CA MET A 104 9.35 -0.43 -20.87
C MET A 104 10.64 0.38 -20.72
N LYS A 105 11.15 1.00 -21.79
CA LYS A 105 12.33 1.88 -21.73
C LYS A 105 12.14 3.04 -20.75
N VAL A 106 10.95 3.67 -20.74
CA VAL A 106 10.64 4.75 -19.78
C VAL A 106 10.63 4.22 -18.36
N ILE A 107 9.98 3.08 -18.10
CA ILE A 107 9.91 2.46 -16.77
C ILE A 107 11.31 2.07 -16.28
N SER A 108 12.13 1.44 -17.12
CA SER A 108 13.51 1.09 -16.79
C SER A 108 14.34 2.32 -16.45
N LYS A 109 14.21 3.41 -17.22
CA LYS A 109 14.92 4.67 -16.92
C LYS A 109 14.53 5.22 -15.54
N GLN A 110 13.23 5.27 -15.24
CA GLN A 110 12.74 5.75 -13.94
C GLN A 110 13.24 4.89 -12.78
N LEU A 111 13.24 3.56 -12.96
CA LEU A 111 13.75 2.61 -11.97
C LEU A 111 15.25 2.79 -11.72
N LEU A 112 16.06 2.95 -12.77
CA LEU A 112 17.50 3.17 -12.63
C LEU A 112 17.82 4.50 -11.94
N LEU A 113 17.07 5.56 -12.25
CA LEU A 113 17.20 6.84 -11.56
C LEU A 113 16.84 6.71 -10.06
N ALA A 114 15.72 6.04 -9.75
CA ALA A 114 15.33 5.74 -8.36
C ALA A 114 16.42 4.96 -7.60
N LEU A 115 16.98 3.93 -8.22
CA LEU A 115 18.02 3.09 -7.61
C LEU A 115 19.32 3.87 -7.38
N SER A 116 19.78 4.64 -8.36
CA SER A 116 20.96 5.51 -8.19
C SER A 116 20.74 6.49 -7.02
N TYR A 117 19.57 7.11 -6.92
CA TYR A 117 19.26 7.97 -5.79
C TYR A 117 19.29 7.22 -4.44
N LEU A 118 18.67 6.04 -4.35
CA LEU A 118 18.68 5.24 -3.13
C LEU A 118 20.11 4.84 -2.73
N HIS A 119 20.92 4.42 -3.68
CA HIS A 119 22.26 3.91 -3.42
C HIS A 119 23.25 5.03 -3.13
N ASP A 120 23.31 6.03 -4.01
CA ASP A 120 24.38 7.04 -3.99
C ASP A 120 24.08 8.12 -2.94
N THR A 121 22.82 8.55 -2.85
CA THR A 121 22.39 9.62 -1.94
C THR A 121 21.87 9.05 -0.63
N CYS A 122 20.90 8.15 -0.68
CA CYS A 122 20.26 7.67 0.55
C CYS A 122 21.08 6.59 1.26
N ARG A 123 22.11 5.98 0.65
CA ARG A 123 22.81 4.76 1.13
C ARG A 123 21.85 3.68 1.64
N VAL A 124 20.76 3.43 0.91
CA VAL A 124 19.76 2.40 1.22
C VAL A 124 19.78 1.36 0.11
N ILE A 125 19.80 0.08 0.47
CA ILE A 125 19.65 -1.03 -0.48
C ILE A 125 18.20 -1.50 -0.40
N HIS A 126 17.47 -1.51 -1.53
CA HIS A 126 16.04 -1.81 -1.54
C HIS A 126 15.72 -3.28 -1.20
N THR A 127 16.60 -4.22 -1.56
CA THR A 127 16.53 -5.69 -1.37
C THR A 127 15.20 -6.40 -1.70
N GLY A 128 14.20 -5.68 -2.20
CA GLY A 128 12.87 -6.19 -2.56
C GLY A 128 12.74 -6.59 -4.02
N GLN A 129 11.66 -7.32 -4.33
CA GLN A 129 11.35 -7.74 -5.69
C GLN A 129 10.91 -6.55 -6.56
N SER A 130 11.62 -6.32 -7.67
CA SER A 130 11.34 -5.26 -8.67
C SER A 130 9.93 -5.31 -9.27
N ALA A 131 9.17 -6.39 -9.08
CA ALA A 131 7.79 -6.53 -9.53
C ALA A 131 6.80 -5.59 -8.83
N ARG A 132 7.17 -4.99 -7.68
CA ARG A 132 6.33 -4.07 -6.91
C ARG A 132 6.50 -2.60 -7.29
N VAL A 133 7.17 -2.30 -8.40
CA VAL A 133 7.22 -0.95 -8.96
C VAL A 133 5.78 -0.53 -9.30
N MET A 134 5.30 0.51 -8.63
CA MET A 134 3.97 1.06 -8.79
C MET A 134 4.03 2.32 -9.65
N ARG A 135 3.11 2.44 -10.60
CA ARG A 135 3.05 3.61 -11.50
C ARG A 135 2.28 4.75 -10.82
N LYS A 136 2.82 5.97 -10.89
CA LYS A 136 2.07 7.18 -10.51
C LYS A 136 0.84 7.28 -11.40
N THR A 137 -0.33 7.39 -10.80
CA THR A 137 -1.57 7.69 -11.50
C THR A 137 -1.60 9.20 -11.76
N ALA A 138 -1.51 9.60 -13.02
CA ALA A 138 -1.97 10.91 -13.44
C ALA A 138 -3.48 10.79 -13.61
N ASN A 139 -4.24 11.30 -12.63
CA ASN A 139 -5.70 11.27 -12.52
C ASN A 139 -6.33 9.87 -12.64
N MET A 140 -6.83 9.33 -11.51
CA MET A 140 -7.67 8.14 -11.53
C MET A 140 -8.91 8.40 -12.40
N ALA A 141 -8.90 7.88 -13.63
CA ALA A 141 -10.13 7.74 -14.39
C ALA A 141 -11.02 6.70 -13.66
N PRO A 142 -12.34 6.91 -13.57
CA PRO A 142 -13.27 6.00 -12.88
C PRO A 142 -13.18 4.54 -13.35
N SER A 143 -12.73 4.31 -14.59
CA SER A 143 -12.52 2.98 -15.17
C SER A 143 -11.46 2.12 -14.47
N PHE A 144 -10.62 2.70 -13.61
CA PHE A 144 -9.65 1.93 -12.81
C PHE A 144 -10.24 1.32 -11.54
N LEU A 145 -11.40 1.81 -11.08
CA LEU A 145 -12.13 1.23 -9.96
C LEU A 145 -12.95 -0.02 -10.36
N SER A 146 -13.15 -0.25 -11.66
CA SER A 146 -13.96 -1.37 -12.17
C SER A 146 -13.17 -2.66 -12.39
N LEU A 147 -11.87 -2.70 -12.10
CA LEU A 147 -11.12 -3.94 -12.00
C LEU A 147 -11.49 -4.62 -10.68
N SER A 148 -12.68 -5.23 -10.67
CA SER A 148 -13.16 -6.12 -9.61
C SER A 148 -12.07 -7.16 -9.31
N PRO A 149 -11.86 -7.55 -8.04
CA PRO A 149 -10.99 -8.68 -7.75
C PRO A 149 -11.58 -9.92 -8.42
N ASP A 150 -10.87 -10.48 -9.41
CA ASP A 150 -11.12 -11.85 -9.86
C ASP A 150 -11.12 -12.74 -8.61
N ARG A 151 -12.27 -13.38 -8.35
CA ARG A 151 -12.36 -14.46 -7.37
C ARG A 151 -11.46 -15.57 -7.91
N ASP A 152 -10.26 -15.71 -7.36
CA ASP A 152 -9.44 -16.89 -7.58
C ASP A 152 -10.26 -18.10 -7.14
N SER A 153 -10.73 -18.90 -8.10
CA SER A 153 -11.61 -20.06 -7.91
C SER A 153 -10.91 -21.26 -7.27
N ARG A 154 -9.88 -21.02 -6.45
CA ARG A 154 -9.06 -22.05 -5.78
C ARG A 154 -9.17 -22.07 -4.26
N TYR A 155 -10.08 -21.27 -3.70
CA TYR A 155 -10.42 -21.34 -2.27
C TYR A 155 -11.93 -21.51 -2.10
N GLN A 156 -12.41 -22.73 -2.29
CA GLN A 156 -13.58 -23.19 -1.54
C GLN A 156 -13.07 -23.52 -0.14
N ALA A 157 -13.25 -22.57 0.79
CA ALA A 157 -13.22 -22.91 2.21
C ALA A 157 -14.39 -23.88 2.44
N SER A 158 -14.08 -25.07 2.92
CA SER A 158 -15.06 -26.02 3.43
C SER A 158 -15.91 -25.34 4.50
N GLU A 159 -17.21 -25.19 4.23
CA GLU A 159 -18.20 -24.76 5.20
C GLU A 159 -18.28 -25.81 6.33
N HIS A 160 -17.88 -25.41 7.54
CA HIS A 160 -18.41 -26.01 8.76
C HIS A 160 -19.31 -24.96 9.42
N PRO A 161 -20.56 -25.31 9.79
CA PRO A 161 -21.55 -24.34 10.24
C PRO A 161 -21.35 -23.97 11.71
N ASP A 162 -22.03 -22.89 12.08
CA ASP A 162 -22.26 -22.38 13.43
C ASP A 162 -21.20 -21.42 14.00
N ARG A 163 -21.43 -20.12 13.76
CA ARG A 163 -21.78 -19.19 14.85
C ARG A 163 -22.39 -17.90 14.30
N ASN A 164 -23.69 -17.80 14.55
CA ASN A 164 -24.58 -16.70 14.23
C ASN A 164 -24.28 -15.51 15.18
N PHE A 165 -23.93 -14.33 14.66
CA PHE A 165 -24.04 -13.08 15.39
C PHE A 165 -24.93 -12.13 14.60
N GLY A 166 -26.24 -12.28 14.81
CA GLY A 166 -27.24 -11.30 14.40
C GLY A 166 -27.38 -10.23 15.47
N HIS A 167 -27.17 -8.97 15.07
CA HIS A 167 -27.71 -7.82 15.78
C HIS A 167 -29.16 -7.61 15.33
N GLN A 168 -30.10 -7.59 16.27
CA GLN A 168 -31.36 -6.87 16.08
C GLN A 168 -31.82 -6.23 17.39
N GLN A 169 -32.38 -5.03 17.22
CA GLN A 169 -32.67 -3.98 18.18
C GLN A 169 -33.94 -4.27 19.03
N ASN A 170 -33.98 -3.72 20.27
CA ASN A 170 -35.06 -2.97 20.95
C ASN A 170 -36.55 -3.36 20.72
N VAL A 171 -37.52 -3.45 21.66
CA VAL A 171 -37.80 -3.07 23.08
C VAL A 171 -39.07 -3.91 23.51
N PRO A 172 -39.91 -3.56 24.53
CA PRO A 172 -39.82 -3.62 26.00
C PRO A 172 -40.84 -4.59 26.69
N ALA A 173 -40.75 -4.63 28.03
CA ALA A 173 -41.85 -4.58 29.01
C ALA A 173 -42.30 -5.85 29.76
N SER A 174 -42.42 -5.61 31.08
CA SER A 174 -43.39 -6.13 32.06
C SER A 174 -43.12 -7.46 32.78
N THR A 175 -42.96 -7.33 34.11
CA THR A 175 -43.76 -7.95 35.20
C THR A 175 -43.74 -9.48 35.24
N VAL A 176 -43.25 -10.15 36.30
CA VAL A 176 -43.49 -10.04 37.75
C VAL A 176 -42.21 -10.44 38.50
#